data_AF-A0AAE9HWR5-F1
#
_entry.id   AF-A0AAE9HWR5-F1
#
_cell.length_a   1.000
_cell.length_b   1.000
_cell.length_c   1.000
_cell.angle_alpha   90.00
_cell.angle_beta   90.00
_cell.angle_gamma   90.00
#
_symmetry.space_group_name_H-M   'P 1'
#
loop_
_entity.id
_entity.type
_entity.pdbx_description
1 polymer ?
#
loop_
_entity_poly.entity_id
_entity_poly.type
_entity_poly.pdbx_seq_one_letter_code
_entity_poly.pdbx_strand_id
1 'polypeptide(L)'
;MYGKVWVCGLVSVLALASCRSLPEPTDWQAIGGSRADGTVRVAYEKHFKQRLTRNEQQAQHIAYQRCKVWGFTGAESFGGSTRSCVERHPKGVCLIWQHVREYQCTDHHQDKPAAVQKTQDGQGNVIINLSPINK
;
A
#
# COMPACT_ATOMS: atom_id res chain seq x y z
N MET A 1 55.62 29.03 0.02
CA MET A 1 55.62 30.30 -0.74
C MET A 1 55.58 29.96 -2.23
N TYR A 2 54.52 30.42 -2.93
CA TYR A 2 54.28 30.46 -4.40
C TYR A 2 54.37 29.13 -5.19
N GLY A 3 53.38 28.64 -5.94
CA GLY A 3 52.16 29.23 -6.51
C GLY A 3 52.14 29.00 -8.02
N LYS A 4 51.10 28.31 -8.54
CA LYS A 4 50.36 28.56 -9.80
C LYS A 4 49.76 27.28 -10.38
N VAL A 5 48.44 27.20 -10.23
CA VAL A 5 47.53 26.27 -10.88
C VAL A 5 47.43 26.64 -12.36
N TRP A 6 47.72 25.70 -13.27
CA TRP A 6 47.42 25.84 -14.70
C TRP A 6 46.17 25.02 -15.02
N VAL A 7 45.06 25.73 -15.21
CA VAL A 7 43.80 25.22 -15.76
C VAL A 7 43.94 25.17 -17.27
N CYS A 8 43.90 23.98 -17.86
CA CYS A 8 43.69 23.75 -19.28
C CYS A 8 42.67 22.62 -19.43
N GLY A 9 41.64 22.84 -20.25
CA GLY A 9 40.75 21.76 -20.69
C GLY A 9 39.32 21.89 -20.22
N LEU A 10 38.63 22.85 -20.83
CA LEU A 10 37.22 23.14 -20.71
C LEU A 10 36.40 22.01 -21.38
N VAL A 11 36.04 20.97 -20.62
CA VAL A 11 34.94 20.05 -21.00
C VAL A 11 34.04 19.90 -19.78
N SER A 12 33.29 20.96 -19.49
CA SER A 12 32.19 20.92 -18.52
C SER A 12 31.01 20.21 -19.19
N VAL A 13 31.00 18.88 -19.13
CA VAL A 13 29.78 18.10 -19.36
C VAL A 13 28.87 18.38 -18.18
N LEU A 14 28.01 19.40 -18.31
CA LEU A 14 26.87 19.58 -17.42
C LEU A 14 25.94 18.36 -17.62
N ALA A 15 26.15 17.32 -16.82
CA ALA A 15 25.17 16.28 -16.62
C ALA A 15 23.99 16.94 -15.89
N LEU A 16 23.01 17.42 -16.67
CA LEU A 16 21.70 17.80 -16.17
C LEU A 16 21.02 16.53 -15.63
N ALA A 17 21.38 16.15 -14.40
CA ALA A 17 20.66 15.17 -13.62
C ALA A 17 19.27 15.77 -13.35
N SER A 18 18.34 15.51 -14.27
CA SER A 18 16.93 15.78 -14.04
C SER A 18 16.49 14.82 -12.94
N CYS A 19 16.45 15.32 -11.71
CA CYS A 19 15.84 14.63 -10.59
C CYS A 19 14.35 14.51 -10.91
N ARG A 20 13.97 13.43 -11.60
CA ARG A 20 12.57 13.02 -11.70
C ARG A 20 12.17 12.67 -10.27
N SER A 21 11.43 13.57 -9.63
CA SER A 21 10.72 13.29 -8.39
C SER A 21 9.86 12.06 -8.66
N LEU A 22 10.32 10.90 -8.17
CA LEU A 22 9.52 9.69 -8.20
C LEU A 22 8.21 9.99 -7.45
N PRO A 23 7.07 9.45 -7.91
CA PRO A 23 5.82 9.62 -7.19
C PRO A 23 6.02 9.11 -5.76
N GLU A 24 5.87 10.01 -4.78
CA GLU A 24 5.94 9.67 -3.37
C GLU A 24 4.85 8.62 -3.08
N PRO A 25 5.15 7.52 -2.37
CA PRO A 25 4.10 6.61 -1.93
C PRO A 25 3.22 7.33 -0.90
N THR A 26 1.90 7.15 -0.97
CA THR A 26 1.06 7.69 0.10
C THR A 26 1.15 6.83 1.34
N ASP A 27 1.52 7.46 2.46
CA ASP A 27 1.59 6.77 3.74
C ASP A 27 0.19 6.49 4.26
N TRP A 28 -0.16 5.21 4.25
CA TRP A 28 -1.31 4.72 4.98
C TRP A 28 -1.09 4.88 6.48
N GLN A 29 -2.17 5.18 7.20
CA GLN A 29 -2.17 5.33 8.65
C GLN A 29 -3.40 4.66 9.25
N ALA A 30 -3.27 4.11 10.44
CA ALA A 30 -4.41 3.57 11.18
C ALA A 30 -5.21 4.73 11.79
N ILE A 31 -6.45 4.90 11.33
CA ILE A 31 -7.35 5.98 11.78
C ILE A 31 -8.37 5.50 12.82
N GLY A 32 -8.46 4.18 13.06
CA GLY A 32 -9.35 3.63 14.07
C GLY A 32 -9.46 2.11 13.99
N GLY A 33 -10.39 1.57 14.77
CA GLY A 33 -10.68 0.16 14.86
C GLY A 33 -11.32 -0.20 16.20
N SER A 34 -11.87 -1.40 16.28
CA SER A 34 -12.44 -1.95 17.50
C SER A 34 -11.85 -3.32 17.76
N ARG A 35 -11.20 -3.47 18.92
CA ARG A 35 -10.69 -4.78 19.36
C ARG A 35 -11.83 -5.76 19.62
N ALA A 36 -12.95 -5.29 20.17
CA ALA A 36 -14.10 -6.12 20.49
C ALA A 36 -14.77 -6.68 19.23
N ASP A 37 -14.85 -5.85 18.17
CA ASP A 37 -15.41 -6.26 16.89
C ASP A 37 -14.37 -6.89 15.94
N GLY A 38 -13.10 -6.92 16.33
CA GLY A 38 -12.01 -7.43 15.51
C GLY A 38 -11.82 -6.64 14.20
N THR A 39 -11.96 -5.32 14.22
CA THR A 39 -11.85 -4.48 13.01
C THR A 39 -10.77 -3.41 13.13
N VAL A 40 -10.08 -3.12 12.02
CA VAL A 40 -9.08 -2.05 11.89
C VAL A 40 -9.41 -1.20 10.68
N ARG A 41 -9.34 0.11 10.85
CA ARG A 41 -9.56 1.09 9.78
C ARG A 41 -8.26 1.81 9.50
N VAL A 42 -7.82 1.75 8.25
CA VAL A 42 -6.65 2.48 7.76
C VAL A 42 -7.08 3.46 6.70
N ALA A 43 -6.41 4.60 6.63
CA ALA A 43 -6.67 5.60 5.62
C ALA A 43 -5.40 6.26 5.11
N TYR A 44 -5.51 6.87 3.94
CA TYR A 44 -4.54 7.81 3.44
C TYR A 44 -5.24 9.03 2.87
N GLU A 45 -4.52 10.14 2.86
CA GLU A 45 -4.99 11.39 2.28
C GLU A 45 -4.28 11.66 0.95
N LYS A 46 -5.04 12.14 -0.03
CA LYS A 46 -4.54 12.46 -1.35
C LYS A 46 -4.95 13.87 -1.73
N HIS A 47 -3.96 14.72 -1.99
CA HIS A 47 -4.20 16.02 -2.57
C HIS A 47 -4.60 15.92 -4.05
N PHE A 48 -5.45 16.83 -4.50
CA PHE A 48 -5.99 16.82 -5.88
C PHE A 48 -4.90 16.90 -6.98
N LYS A 49 -3.74 17.49 -6.69
CA LYS A 49 -2.60 17.63 -7.62
C LYS A 49 -1.60 16.47 -7.56
N GLN A 50 -1.72 15.58 -6.58
CA GLN A 50 -0.71 14.56 -6.30
C GLN A 50 -0.95 13.32 -7.18
N ARG A 51 0.03 12.97 -8.01
CA ARG A 51 0.07 11.65 -8.65
C ARG A 51 0.75 10.68 -7.71
N LEU A 52 -0.06 9.92 -7.00
CA LEU A 52 0.39 8.95 -6.01
C LEU A 52 0.19 7.54 -6.52
N THR A 53 1.21 6.71 -6.32
CA THR A 53 1.09 5.25 -6.44
C THR A 53 0.58 4.72 -5.11
N ARG A 54 -0.54 4.00 -5.15
CA ARG A 54 -1.19 3.46 -3.95
C ARG A 54 -0.42 2.25 -3.42
N ASN A 55 0.17 2.34 -2.24
CA ASN A 55 0.86 1.21 -1.61
C ASN A 55 -0.13 0.36 -0.78
N GLU A 56 -0.84 -0.53 -1.46
CA GLU A 56 -1.80 -1.43 -0.82
C GLU A 56 -1.18 -2.37 0.22
N GLN A 57 0.08 -2.73 0.02
CA GLN A 57 0.82 -3.64 0.91
C GLN A 57 1.11 -2.96 2.25
N GLN A 58 1.35 -1.65 2.27
CA GLN A 58 1.52 -0.88 3.50
C GLN A 58 0.23 -0.87 4.33
N ALA A 59 -0.93 -0.70 3.68
CA ALA A 59 -2.23 -0.75 4.35
C ALA A 59 -2.48 -2.10 5.03
N GLN A 60 -2.23 -3.19 4.30
CA GLN A 60 -2.31 -4.56 4.80
C GLN A 60 -1.36 -4.78 6.00
N HIS A 61 -0.12 -4.31 5.88
CA HIS A 61 0.88 -4.46 6.93
C HIS A 61 0.46 -3.72 8.21
N ILE A 62 0.00 -2.47 8.11
CA ILE A 62 -0.45 -1.69 9.26
C ILE A 62 -1.63 -2.36 9.96
N ALA A 63 -2.62 -2.82 9.18
CA ALA A 63 -3.76 -3.55 9.73
C ALA A 63 -3.33 -4.83 10.45
N TYR A 64 -2.45 -5.62 9.81
CA TYR A 64 -1.88 -6.82 10.41
C TYR A 64 -1.14 -6.53 11.73
N GLN A 65 -0.30 -5.49 11.79
CA GLN A 65 0.39 -5.14 13.04
C GLN A 65 -0.59 -4.80 14.16
N ARG A 66 -1.68 -4.07 13.86
CA ARG A 66 -2.71 -3.73 14.85
C ARG A 66 -3.45 -4.98 15.33
N CYS A 67 -3.86 -5.85 14.42
CA CYS A 67 -4.51 -7.12 14.77
C CYS A 67 -3.59 -8.00 15.62
N LYS A 68 -2.29 -8.08 15.28
CA LYS A 68 -1.29 -8.84 16.04
C LYS A 68 -1.13 -8.34 17.47
N VAL A 69 -1.13 -7.03 17.69
CA VAL A 69 -1.09 -6.44 19.04
C VAL A 69 -2.30 -6.86 19.89
N TRP A 70 -3.44 -7.15 19.27
CA TRP A 70 -4.64 -7.61 19.97
C TRP A 70 -4.70 -9.11 20.21
N GLY A 71 -3.78 -9.88 19.61
CA GLY A 71 -3.68 -11.34 19.73
C GLY A 71 -4.09 -12.11 18.48
N PHE A 72 -4.51 -11.43 17.41
CA PHE A 72 -4.93 -12.08 16.17
C PHE A 72 -3.74 -12.50 15.29
N THR A 73 -3.92 -13.54 14.49
CA THR A 73 -2.86 -14.07 13.61
C THR A 73 -2.91 -13.56 12.17
N GLY A 74 -4.00 -12.88 11.79
CA GLY A 74 -4.25 -12.39 10.43
C GLY A 74 -5.03 -11.07 10.39
N ALA A 75 -5.06 -10.48 9.19
CA ALA A 75 -5.89 -9.34 8.86
C ALA A 75 -6.32 -9.44 7.40
N GLU A 76 -7.60 -9.24 7.11
CA GLU A 76 -8.15 -9.33 5.75
C GLU A 76 -8.99 -8.11 5.44
N SER A 77 -8.85 -7.55 4.24
CA SER A 77 -9.65 -6.38 3.86
C SER A 77 -11.11 -6.79 3.57
N PHE A 78 -12.06 -6.00 4.07
CA PHE A 78 -13.48 -6.18 3.77
C PHE A 78 -14.15 -4.82 3.48
N GLY A 79 -15.42 -4.84 3.06
CA GLY A 79 -16.22 -3.60 2.93
C GLY A 79 -15.84 -2.65 1.79
N GLY A 80 -14.89 -3.03 0.93
CA GLY A 80 -14.42 -2.19 -0.18
C GLY A 80 -13.52 -1.03 0.28
N SER A 81 -13.44 0.04 -0.52
CA SER A 81 -12.74 1.26 -0.13
C SER A 81 -13.66 2.46 -0.25
N THR A 82 -13.81 3.20 0.85
CA THR A 82 -14.61 4.41 0.90
C THR A 82 -13.74 5.62 0.61
N ARG A 83 -14.27 6.58 -0.15
CA ARG A 83 -13.60 7.86 -0.39
C ARG A 83 -14.48 9.00 0.10
N SER A 84 -13.96 9.84 0.98
CA SER A 84 -14.62 11.05 1.47
C SER A 84 -13.77 12.29 1.17
N CYS A 85 -14.43 13.45 1.09
CA CYS A 85 -13.75 14.73 0.94
C CYS A 85 -13.51 15.32 2.32
N VAL A 86 -12.24 15.53 2.70
CA VAL A 86 -11.86 16.15 3.98
C VAL A 86 -11.88 17.66 3.86
N GLU A 87 -11.35 18.18 2.75
CA GLU A 87 -11.28 19.61 2.52
C GLU A 87 -11.85 19.98 1.14
N ARG A 88 -12.78 20.93 1.13
CA ARG A 88 -13.45 21.39 -0.09
C ARG A 88 -13.16 22.86 -0.35
N HIS A 89 -12.73 23.15 -1.57
CA HIS A 89 -12.58 24.51 -2.05
C HIS A 89 -13.95 25.19 -2.18
N PRO A 90 -14.08 26.50 -1.94
CA PRO A 90 -15.34 27.26 -2.08
C PRO A 90 -16.02 27.14 -3.46
N LYS A 91 -15.24 26.82 -4.50
CA LYS A 91 -15.73 26.56 -5.87
C LYS A 91 -16.30 25.15 -6.06
N GLY A 92 -16.48 24.37 -4.99
CA GLY A 92 -17.08 23.04 -5.00
C GLY A 92 -16.12 21.86 -5.26
N VAL A 93 -14.84 22.13 -5.54
CA VAL A 93 -13.80 21.12 -5.82
C VAL A 93 -13.23 20.57 -4.52
N CYS A 94 -13.06 19.25 -4.41
CA CYS A 94 -12.38 18.64 -3.27
C CYS A 94 -10.86 18.77 -3.40
N LEU A 95 -10.20 19.33 -2.39
CA LEU A 95 -8.76 19.54 -2.33
C LEU A 95 -8.03 18.31 -1.76
N ILE A 96 -8.61 17.71 -0.71
CA ILE A 96 -8.07 16.54 -0.02
C ILE A 96 -9.11 15.43 0.00
N TRP A 97 -8.77 14.33 -0.64
CA TRP A 97 -9.54 13.09 -0.60
C TRP A 97 -8.95 12.16 0.44
N GLN A 98 -9.77 11.73 1.39
CA GLN A 98 -9.42 10.65 2.29
C GLN A 98 -9.98 9.34 1.75
N HIS A 99 -9.11 8.35 1.65
CA HIS A 99 -9.46 7.00 1.26
C HIS A 99 -9.34 6.11 2.48
N VAL A 100 -10.43 5.45 2.85
CA VAL A 100 -10.51 4.53 3.97
C VAL A 100 -10.62 3.11 3.45
N ARG A 101 -9.97 2.18 4.14
CA ARG A 101 -10.15 0.74 3.99
C ARG A 101 -10.31 0.09 5.35
N GLU A 102 -11.19 -0.89 5.39
CA GLU A 102 -11.49 -1.66 6.59
C GLU A 102 -10.88 -3.06 6.49
N TYR A 103 -10.43 -3.56 7.63
CA TYR A 103 -9.78 -4.84 7.79
C TYR A 103 -10.40 -5.60 8.96
N GLN A 104 -10.73 -6.86 8.75
CA GLN A 104 -11.13 -7.79 9.79
C GLN A 104 -9.90 -8.50 10.30
N CYS A 105 -9.69 -8.50 11.61
CA CYS A 105 -8.70 -9.33 12.24
C CYS A 105 -9.20 -10.77 12.26
N THR A 106 -8.33 -11.70 11.89
CA THR A 106 -8.69 -13.12 11.79
C THR A 106 -7.68 -13.96 12.56
N ASP A 107 -8.14 -15.13 13.02
CA ASP A 107 -7.29 -16.16 13.63
C ASP A 107 -6.99 -17.31 12.67
N HIS A 108 -6.99 -17.02 11.37
CA HIS A 108 -6.54 -17.99 10.39
C HIS A 108 -5.02 -18.13 10.51
N HIS A 109 -4.58 -19.26 11.04
CA HIS A 109 -3.19 -19.71 11.04
C HIS A 109 -2.75 -19.97 9.59
N GLN A 110 -2.62 -18.91 8.78
CA GLN A 110 -2.23 -18.94 7.37
C GLN A 110 -2.80 -20.11 6.57
N ASP A 111 -4.10 -20.09 6.29
CA ASP A 111 -4.45 -20.33 4.89
C ASP A 111 -4.10 -19.03 4.16
N LYS A 112 -2.82 -18.90 3.84
CA LYS A 112 -2.30 -17.99 2.81
C LYS A 112 -3.41 -17.86 1.76
N PRO A 113 -3.93 -16.66 1.42
CA PRO A 113 -5.04 -16.53 0.49
C PRO A 113 -4.69 -17.40 -0.69
N ALA A 114 -5.49 -18.46 -0.89
CA ALA A 114 -5.09 -19.57 -1.73
C ALA A 114 -4.56 -18.96 -3.02
N ALA A 115 -3.23 -19.02 -3.18
CA ALA A 115 -2.68 -18.84 -4.50
C ALA A 115 -3.35 -19.97 -5.24
N VAL A 116 -4.35 -19.65 -6.05
CA VAL A 116 -4.95 -20.60 -6.98
C VAL A 116 -3.77 -21.01 -7.84
N GLN A 117 -3.11 -22.10 -7.44
CA GLN A 117 -2.10 -22.73 -8.26
C GLN A 117 -2.89 -23.41 -9.36
N LYS A 118 -3.17 -22.65 -10.42
CA LYS A 118 -3.51 -23.24 -11.71
C LYS A 118 -2.26 -23.98 -12.18
N THR A 119 -2.11 -25.22 -11.75
CA THR A 119 -1.26 -26.16 -12.47
C THR A 119 -2.08 -26.63 -13.65
N GLN A 120 -1.81 -26.06 -14.82
CA GLN A 120 -2.27 -26.61 -16.09
C GLN A 120 -1.43 -27.86 -16.33
N ASP A 121 -2.08 -29.03 -16.34
CA ASP A 121 -1.45 -30.18 -16.96
C ASP A 121 -1.25 -29.90 -18.46
N GLY A 122 -0.20 -30.47 -19.05
CA GLY A 122 0.17 -30.30 -20.46
C GLY A 122 -0.90 -30.72 -21.47
N GLN A 123 -2.07 -31.18 -21.01
CA GLN A 123 -3.22 -31.60 -21.83
C GLN A 123 -4.46 -30.71 -21.64
N GLY A 124 -4.34 -29.53 -21.02
CA GLY A 124 -5.38 -28.49 -21.03
C GLY A 124 -6.53 -28.68 -20.03
N ASN A 125 -6.43 -29.64 -19.12
CA ASN A 125 -7.43 -29.88 -18.08
C ASN A 125 -7.05 -29.22 -16.75
N VAL A 126 -8.04 -28.62 -16.09
CA VAL A 126 -7.88 -28.04 -14.74
C VAL A 126 -8.24 -29.10 -13.70
N ILE A 127 -7.24 -29.60 -12.96
CA ILE A 127 -7.47 -30.54 -11.85
C ILE A 127 -7.74 -29.73 -10.58
N ILE A 128 -8.96 -29.83 -10.04
CA ILE A 128 -9.33 -29.25 -8.75
C ILE A 128 -9.08 -30.32 -7.68
N ASN A 129 -7.92 -30.29 -7.02
CA ASN A 129 -7.63 -31.23 -5.94
C ASN A 129 -8.23 -30.67 -4.63
N LEU A 130 -9.38 -31.18 -4.24
CA LEU A 130 -10.00 -30.86 -2.95
C LEU A 130 -9.29 -31.70 -1.88
N SER A 131 -8.41 -31.06 -1.11
CA SER A 131 -7.87 -31.69 0.10
C SER A 131 -8.99 -31.84 1.14
N PRO A 132 -9.09 -32.98 1.84
CA PRO A 132 -10.12 -33.18 2.86
C PRO A 132 -9.89 -32.21 4.02
N ILE A 133 -10.98 -31.55 4.43
CA ILE A 133 -11.06 -30.71 5.63
C ILE A 133 -10.87 -31.65 6.84
N ASN A 134 -9.74 -31.54 7.55
CA ASN A 134 -9.55 -32.24 8.82
C ASN A 134 -10.30 -31.47 9.93
N LYS A 135 -11.07 -32.20 10.74
CA LYS A 135 -11.94 -31.70 11.82
C LYS A 135 -11.17 -31.39 13.09
#